data_AF-A0A1X1MMG5-F1
#
_entry.id   AF-A0A1X1MMG5-F1
#
_cell.length_a   1.000
_cell.length_b   1.000
_cell.length_c   1.000
_cell.angle_alpha   90.00
_cell.angle_beta   90.00
_cell.angle_gamma   90.00
#
_symmetry.space_group_name_H-M   'P 1'
#
loop_
_entity.id
_entity.type
_entity.pdbx_description
1 polymer ?
#
loop_
_entity_poly.entity_id
_entity_poly.type
_entity_poly.pdbx_seq_one_letter_code
_entity_poly.pdbx_strand_id
1 'polypeptide(L)'
;MIDLTHFWNAADHDPVLAQQLAEMYIDTVQQTAAQVDDALNNDDRHMICELVHRLKGSTAILGFSQQQSTLDELYQYSKSATMIELTSMPHDIQTLLSPILDRLRREFTE
;
A
#
# COMPACT_ATOMS: atom_id res chain seq x y z
N MET A 1 5.90 -13.26 3.44
CA MET A 1 4.66 -14.04 3.67
C MET A 1 3.66 -13.07 4.28
N ILE A 2 2.45 -12.96 3.71
CA ILE A 2 1.42 -12.04 4.19
C ILE A 2 0.80 -12.68 5.44
N ASP A 3 0.75 -11.96 6.56
CA ASP A 3 0.11 -12.41 7.78
C ASP A 3 -1.32 -11.83 7.87
N LEU A 4 -2.29 -12.66 7.49
CA LEU A 4 -3.71 -12.30 7.51
C LEU A 4 -4.34 -12.41 8.91
N THR A 5 -3.59 -12.82 9.95
CA THR A 5 -4.11 -12.96 11.31
C THR A 5 -4.68 -11.64 11.82
N HIS A 6 -3.96 -10.54 11.59
CA HIS A 6 -4.41 -9.20 11.96
C HIS A 6 -5.67 -8.77 11.21
N PHE A 7 -5.80 -9.17 9.94
CA PHE A 7 -6.95 -8.87 9.12
C PHE A 7 -8.20 -9.64 9.59
N TRP A 8 -8.06 -10.94 9.86
CA TRP A 8 -9.14 -11.74 10.42
C TRP A 8 -9.59 -11.24 11.79
N ASN A 9 -8.65 -10.81 12.63
CA ASN A 9 -8.99 -10.18 13.92
C ASN A 9 -9.74 -8.85 13.72
N ALA A 10 -9.38 -8.06 12.72
CA ALA A 10 -10.10 -6.81 12.39
C ALA A 10 -11.52 -7.07 11.88
N ALA A 11 -11.75 -8.24 11.28
CA ALA A 11 -13.06 -8.71 10.85
C ALA A 11 -13.82 -9.48 11.94
N ASP A 12 -13.31 -9.58 13.17
CA ASP A 12 -13.88 -10.43 14.24
C ASP A 12 -14.15 -11.88 13.80
N HIS A 13 -13.31 -12.40 12.90
CA HIS A 13 -13.49 -13.69 12.24
C HIS A 13 -14.81 -13.87 11.48
N ASP A 14 -15.56 -12.80 11.20
CA ASP A 14 -16.75 -12.81 10.37
C ASP A 14 -16.34 -12.79 8.87
N PRO A 15 -16.67 -13.84 8.10
CA PRO A 15 -16.31 -13.92 6.69
C PRO A 15 -16.94 -12.82 5.81
N VAL A 16 -18.16 -12.38 6.12
CA VAL A 16 -18.85 -11.33 5.35
C VAL A 16 -18.19 -9.98 5.62
N LEU A 17 -17.88 -9.70 6.89
CA LEU A 17 -17.15 -8.48 7.25
C LEU A 17 -15.73 -8.51 6.67
N ALA A 18 -15.06 -9.66 6.69
CA ALA A 18 -13.73 -9.83 6.10
C ALA A 18 -13.74 -9.54 4.59
N GLN A 19 -14.73 -10.03 3.85
CA GLN A 19 -14.92 -9.73 2.43
C GLN A 19 -15.12 -8.22 2.20
N GLN A 20 -16.02 -7.58 2.95
CA GLN A 20 -16.28 -6.14 2.80
C GLN A 20 -15.04 -5.29 3.10
N LEU A 21 -14.29 -5.65 4.15
CA LEU A 21 -13.04 -5.00 4.49
C LEU A 21 -11.99 -5.21 3.39
N ALA A 22 -11.94 -6.39 2.78
CA ALA A 22 -10.98 -6.71 1.73
C ALA A 22 -11.28 -5.90 0.47
N GLU A 23 -12.54 -5.83 0.05
CA GLU A 23 -12.99 -5.01 -1.08
C GLU A 23 -12.66 -3.53 -0.89
N MET A 24 -13.06 -2.94 0.25
CA MET A 24 -12.73 -1.54 0.58
C MET A 24 -11.22 -1.29 0.61
N TYR A 25 -10.47 -2.25 1.14
CA TYR A 25 -9.02 -2.15 1.23
C TYR A 25 -8.38 -2.15 -0.16
N ILE A 26 -8.77 -3.11 -1.01
CA ILE A 26 -8.28 -3.22 -2.38
C ILE A 26 -8.54 -1.92 -3.13
N ASP A 27 -9.77 -1.40 -3.07
CA ASP A 27 -10.14 -0.15 -3.74
C ASP A 27 -9.32 1.03 -3.23
N THR A 28 -9.17 1.15 -1.90
CA THR A 28 -8.40 2.24 -1.28
C THR A 28 -6.94 2.19 -1.69
N VAL A 29 -6.33 0.99 -1.69
CA VAL A 29 -4.92 0.82 -2.05
C VAL A 29 -4.70 1.09 -3.53
N GLN A 30 -5.58 0.63 -4.42
CA GLN A 30 -5.48 0.89 -5.86
C GLN A 30 -5.60 2.39 -6.17
N GLN A 31 -6.58 3.08 -5.57
CA GLN A 31 -6.73 4.52 -5.73
C GLN A 31 -5.52 5.28 -5.19
N THR A 32 -5.04 4.93 -4.00
CA THR A 32 -3.88 5.60 -3.39
C THR A 32 -2.62 5.35 -4.22
N ALA A 33 -2.41 4.13 -4.74
CA ALA A 33 -1.28 3.80 -5.60
C ALA A 33 -1.28 4.65 -6.88
N ALA A 34 -2.42 4.75 -7.58
CA ALA A 34 -2.56 5.60 -8.75
C ALA A 34 -2.23 7.08 -8.44
N GLN A 35 -2.69 7.59 -7.30
CA GLN A 35 -2.38 8.95 -6.86
C GLN A 35 -0.88 9.13 -6.56
N VAL A 36 -0.19 8.11 -6.05
CA VAL A 36 1.26 8.16 -5.82
C VAL A 36 2.00 8.20 -7.16
N ASP A 37 1.61 7.37 -8.12
CA ASP A 37 2.21 7.37 -9.46
C ASP A 37 2.02 8.73 -10.15
N ASP A 38 0.83 9.33 -10.05
CA ASP A 38 0.56 10.69 -10.54
C ASP A 38 1.42 11.73 -9.83
N ALA A 39 1.56 11.65 -8.49
CA ALA A 39 2.39 12.58 -7.73
C ALA A 39 3.89 12.44 -8.05
N LEU A 40 4.36 11.21 -8.31
CA LEU A 40 5.73 10.93 -8.79
C LEU A 40 5.97 11.57 -10.16
N ASN A 41 5.03 11.44 -11.09
CA ASN A 41 5.13 12.05 -12.42
C ASN A 41 5.17 13.59 -12.38
N ASN A 42 4.59 14.19 -11.34
CA ASN A 42 4.54 15.64 -11.16
C ASN A 42 5.61 16.18 -10.16
N ASP A 43 6.49 15.34 -9.62
CA ASP A 43 7.42 15.65 -8.50
C ASP A 43 6.72 16.34 -7.31
N ASP A 44 5.45 16.01 -7.04
CA ASP A 44 4.70 16.53 -5.90
C ASP A 44 5.05 15.75 -4.63
N ARG A 45 6.19 16.10 -4.04
CA ARG A 45 6.72 15.43 -2.86
C ARG A 45 5.83 15.53 -1.63
N HIS A 46 5.04 16.59 -1.51
CA HIS A 46 4.12 16.72 -0.40
C HIS A 46 3.00 15.67 -0.51
N MET A 47 2.41 15.57 -1.68
CA MET A 47 1.40 14.57 -1.98
C MET A 47 1.94 13.14 -1.85
N ILE A 48 3.15 12.86 -2.35
CA ILE A 48 3.81 11.56 -2.14
C ILE A 48 3.92 11.25 -0.65
N CYS A 49 4.36 12.21 0.17
CA CYS A 49 4.53 12.00 1.61
C CYS A 49 3.20 11.60 2.30
N GLU A 50 2.11 12.31 1.98
CA GLU A 50 0.80 12.05 2.56
C GLU A 50 0.24 10.69 2.11
N LEU A 51 0.29 10.40 0.81
CA LEU A 51 -0.25 9.18 0.23
C LEU A 51 0.52 7.94 0.70
N VAL A 52 1.84 8.02 0.79
CA VAL A 52 2.68 6.94 1.31
C VAL A 52 2.42 6.70 2.79
N HIS A 53 2.22 7.77 3.57
CA HIS A 53 1.84 7.63 4.97
C HIS A 53 0.50 6.89 5.12
N ARG A 54 -0.48 7.22 4.28
CA ARG A 54 -1.78 6.54 4.23
C ARG A 54 -1.64 5.07 3.80
N LEU A 55 -0.83 4.78 2.79
CA LEU A 55 -0.51 3.42 2.33
C LEU A 55 0.15 2.60 3.45
N LYS A 56 1.11 3.18 4.18
CA LYS A 56 1.76 2.51 5.32
C LYS A 56 0.79 2.16 6.44
N GLY A 57 -0.10 3.09 6.80
CA GLY A 57 -1.14 2.84 7.80
C GLY A 57 -2.08 1.72 7.39
N SER A 58 -2.47 1.71 6.12
CA SER A 58 -3.34 0.69 5.55
C SER A 58 -2.65 -0.69 5.48
N THR A 59 -1.39 -0.73 5.02
CA THR A 59 -0.60 -1.96 4.86
C THR A 59 -0.18 -2.62 6.17
N ALA A 60 -0.05 -1.86 7.26
CA ALA A 60 0.27 -2.41 8.58
C ALA A 60 -0.79 -3.40 9.11
N ILE A 61 -2.06 -3.21 8.75
CA ILE A 61 -3.19 -4.04 9.18
C ILE A 61 -3.09 -5.48 8.63
N LEU A 62 -2.32 -5.69 7.56
CA LEU A 62 -2.22 -6.94 6.82
C LEU A 62 -0.84 -7.61 6.94
N GLY A 63 0.01 -7.11 7.84
CA GLY A 63 1.30 -7.73 8.14
C GLY A 63 2.33 -7.65 6.99
N PHE A 64 2.28 -6.61 6.15
CA PHE A 64 3.16 -6.45 4.97
C PHE A 64 4.58 -5.98 5.30
N SER A 65 5.34 -6.82 6.01
CA SER A 65 6.74 -6.53 6.36
C SER A 65 7.67 -6.34 5.16
N GLN A 66 7.37 -6.97 4.02
CA GLN A 66 8.27 -6.99 2.85
C GLN A 66 8.13 -5.75 1.95
N GLN A 67 6.95 -5.13 1.89
CA GLN A 67 6.67 -3.90 1.13
C GLN A 67 6.84 -2.64 1.98
N GLN A 68 6.92 -2.79 3.30
CA GLN A 68 7.20 -1.67 4.22
C GLN A 68 8.54 -0.99 3.93
N SER A 69 9.59 -1.73 3.55
CA SER A 69 10.89 -1.12 3.21
C SER A 69 10.80 -0.20 2.00
N THR A 70 10.06 -0.58 0.95
CA THR A 70 9.88 0.25 -0.25
C THR A 70 9.01 1.47 0.03
N LEU A 71 7.95 1.31 0.85
CA LEU A 71 7.15 2.45 1.30
C LEU A 71 7.96 3.37 2.24
N ASP A 72 8.89 2.83 3.02
CA ASP A 72 9.82 3.61 3.84
C ASP A 72 10.78 4.42 2.98
N GLU A 73 11.38 3.81 1.95
CA GLU A 73 12.25 4.51 0.99
C GLU A 73 11.50 5.67 0.31
N LEU A 74 10.28 5.43 -0.16
CA LEU A 74 9.46 6.48 -0.78
C LEU A 74 9.10 7.61 0.19
N TYR A 75 8.80 7.25 1.45
CA TYR A 75 8.54 8.22 2.51
C TYR A 75 9.78 9.04 2.89
N GLN A 76 10.97 8.43 2.86
CA GLN A 76 12.22 9.18 3.09
C GLN A 76 12.55 10.09 1.91
N TYR A 77 12.32 9.63 0.68
CA TYR A 77 12.45 10.45 -0.52
C TYR A 77 11.55 11.69 -0.44
N SER A 78 10.26 11.52 -0.10
CA SER A 78 9.31 12.62 -0.01
C SER A 78 9.65 13.63 1.10
N LYS A 79 10.40 13.21 2.13
CA LYS A 79 10.85 14.07 3.24
C LYS A 79 12.23 14.68 3.04
N SER A 80 13.01 14.20 2.08
CA SER A 80 14.36 14.71 1.83
C SER A 80 14.31 16.08 1.17
N ALA A 81 15.02 17.05 1.77
CA ALA A 81 15.23 18.37 1.19
C ALA A 81 16.21 18.36 -0.01
N THR A 82 17.02 17.31 -0.11
CA THR A 82 17.95 17.05 -1.21
C THR A 82 17.32 16.11 -2.24
N MET A 83 17.60 16.32 -3.54
CA MET A 83 17.29 15.33 -4.59
C MET A 83 18.04 14.04 -4.26
N ILE A 84 17.35 13.10 -3.61
CA ILE A 84 17.76 11.70 -3.61
C ILE A 84 17.19 11.16 -4.92
N GLU A 85 18.04 10.77 -5.86
CA GLU A 85 17.56 10.09 -7.05
C GLU A 85 16.89 8.78 -6.61
N LEU A 86 15.64 8.59 -7.03
CA LEU A 86 14.89 7.33 -6.90
C LEU A 86 15.52 6.28 -7.84
N THR A 87 16.78 5.93 -7.63
CA THR A 87 17.55 5.05 -8.53
C THR A 87 17.12 3.59 -8.49
N SER A 88 16.33 3.20 -7.48
CA SER A 88 15.91 1.82 -7.23
C SER A 88 14.42 1.63 -6.99
N MET A 89 13.61 2.70 -6.98
CA MET A 89 12.18 2.54 -6.75
C MET A 89 11.46 2.10 -8.04
N PRO A 90 10.58 1.10 -7.96
CA PRO A 90 9.72 0.79 -9.09
C PRO A 90 8.90 2.03 -9.43
N HIS A 91 8.95 2.47 -10.69
CA HIS A 91 8.15 3.58 -11.23
C HIS A 91 6.64 3.29 -11.28
N ASP A 92 6.22 2.17 -10.69
CA ASP A 92 4.86 1.69 -10.70
C ASP A 92 4.56 1.07 -9.32
N ILE A 93 3.95 1.88 -8.46
CA ILE A 93 3.52 1.44 -7.13
C ILE A 93 2.41 0.40 -7.23
N GLN A 94 1.61 0.41 -8.30
CA GLN A 94 0.62 -0.65 -8.52
C GLN A 94 1.28 -1.99 -8.75
N THR A 95 2.37 -2.05 -9.53
CA THR A 95 3.13 -3.29 -9.74
C THR A 95 3.67 -3.84 -8.41
N LEU A 96 4.18 -2.97 -7.54
CA LEU A 96 4.66 -3.36 -6.20
C LEU A 96 3.55 -3.98 -5.34
N LEU A 97 2.34 -3.43 -5.42
CA LEU A 97 1.19 -3.81 -4.59
C LEU A 97 0.33 -4.91 -5.23
N SER A 98 0.47 -5.18 -6.52
CA SER A 98 -0.33 -6.19 -7.24
C SER A 98 -0.31 -7.59 -6.61
N PRO A 99 0.84 -8.16 -6.16
CA PRO A 99 0.84 -9.51 -5.61
C PRO A 99 0.06 -9.61 -4.29
N ILE A 100 -0.03 -8.50 -3.56
CA ILE A 100 -0.80 -8.37 -2.33
C ILE A 100 -2.29 -8.34 -2.64
N LEU A 101 -2.69 -7.46 -3.56
CA LEU A 101 -4.09 -7.30 -3.95
C LEU A 101 -4.63 -8.61 -4.52
N ASP A 102 -3.83 -9.32 -5.32
CA ASP A 102 -4.18 -10.63 -5.86
C ASP A 102 -4.29 -11.71 -4.78
N ARG A 103 -3.54 -11.61 -3.68
CA ARG A 103 -3.69 -12.54 -2.56
C ARG A 103 -4.98 -12.26 -1.78
N LEU A 104 -5.25 -10.99 -1.48
CA LEU A 104 -6.50 -10.60 -0.82
C LEU A 104 -7.72 -11.00 -1.65
N ARG A 105 -7.64 -10.81 -2.97
CA ARG A 105 -8.74 -11.18 -3.87
C ARG A 105 -9.08 -12.67 -3.81
N ARG A 106 -8.05 -13.52 -3.89
CA ARG A 106 -8.18 -14.98 -3.83
C ARG A 106 -8.66 -15.53 -2.49
N GLU A 107 -8.46 -14.80 -1.40
CA GLU A 107 -8.80 -15.28 -0.05
C GLU A 107 -10.19 -14.82 0.40
N PHE A 108 -10.69 -13.69 -0.11
CA PHE A 108 -11.86 -13.03 0.45
C PHE A 108 -12.93 -12.64 -0.57
N THR A 109 -12.64 -12.65 -1.87
CA THR A 109 -13.61 -12.22 -2.92
C THR A 109 -13.86 -13.22 -4.04
N GLU A 110 -12.97 -14.21 -4.21
CA GLU A 110 -13.11 -15.33 -5.17
C GLU A 110 -13.46 -16.62 -4.45
#